data_AF-A0A2V9SEB3-F1
#
_entry.id   AF-A0A2V9SEB3-F1
#
_cell.length_a   1.000
_cell.length_b   1.000
_cell.length_c   1.000
_cell.angle_alpha   90.00
_cell.angle_beta   90.00
_cell.angle_gamma   90.00
#
_symmetry.space_group_name_H-M   'P 1'
#
loop_
_entity.id
_entity.type
_entity.pdbx_description
1 polymer ?
#
loop_
_entity_poly.entity_id
_entity_poly.type
_entity_poly.pdbx_seq_one_letter_code
_entity_poly.pdbx_strand_id
1 'polypeptide(L)'
;MPELRKDPIVGRWVIISTDRAKRPTDFVREGVKLKGGFCPFCYGNENKTPPEIQAYRPNPNGGPPPQRDTPGWTVRVVPNKFPALGIEGNLSRQAEGMFDKMNGIGAHEVIVETPDHNASLATLPPKRIEDVLWTFRDRILDLKKDRRFKYILIFKNHGEAAGASLEHAHSQLIALPILPIYVVEELEGAKQYYIYKERCVFCDIIRQETETGTRVVAENEDFLTIAPYAPRFPFETWILPRRHESAFENSSSHMFENLAKALKALLTKADRVLDNPP
;
A
#
# COMPACT_ATOMS: atom_id res chain seq x y z
N MET A 1 10.03 -20.14 24.89
CA MET A 1 9.90 -19.11 25.94
C MET A 1 9.43 -17.82 25.29
N PRO A 2 8.52 -17.05 25.92
CA PRO A 2 8.16 -15.73 25.42
C PRO A 2 9.38 -14.79 25.46
N GLU A 3 9.50 -13.91 24.47
CA GLU A 3 10.55 -12.91 24.38
C GLU A 3 9.94 -11.52 24.12
N LEU A 4 10.64 -10.47 24.56
CA LEU A 4 10.30 -9.08 24.27
C LEU A 4 11.28 -8.54 23.24
N ARG A 5 10.77 -8.04 22.12
CA ARG A 5 11.58 -7.41 21.08
C ARG A 5 11.22 -5.95 20.97
N LYS A 6 12.23 -5.09 20.82
CA LYS A 6 12.03 -3.66 20.65
C LYS A 6 12.15 -3.30 19.18
N ASP A 7 11.22 -2.51 18.69
CA ASP A 7 11.29 -1.89 17.37
C ASP A 7 12.41 -0.82 17.38
N PRO A 8 13.42 -0.91 16.50
CA PRO A 8 14.54 0.04 16.50
C PRO A 8 14.16 1.42 15.95
N ILE A 9 13.00 1.57 15.31
CA ILE A 9 12.57 2.83 14.71
C ILE A 9 11.77 3.63 15.73
N VAL A 10 10.60 3.13 16.14
CA VAL A 10 9.68 3.88 17.04
C VAL A 10 9.84 3.51 18.52
N GLY A 11 10.71 2.56 18.85
CA GLY A 11 11.02 2.20 20.24
C GLY A 11 9.94 1.41 20.98
N ARG A 12 8.87 0.96 20.30
CA ARG A 12 7.81 0.13 20.89
C ARG A 12 8.34 -1.27 21.25
N TRP A 13 7.77 -1.86 22.30
CA TRP A 13 8.03 -3.25 22.68
C TRP A 13 6.93 -4.18 22.16
N VAL A 14 7.34 -5.34 21.66
CA VAL A 14 6.47 -6.38 21.13
C VAL A 14 6.70 -7.67 21.92
N ILE A 15 5.60 -8.28 22.36
CA ILE A 15 5.60 -9.59 23.03
C ILE A 15 5.54 -10.67 21.95
N ILE A 16 6.57 -11.50 21.84
CA ILE A 16 6.60 -12.66 20.97
C ILE A 16 6.37 -13.92 21.82
N SER A 17 5.26 -14.61 21.58
CA SER A 17 4.88 -15.83 22.30
C SER A 17 4.37 -16.87 21.32
N THR A 18 5.28 -17.73 20.86
CA THR A 18 5.00 -18.76 19.84
C THR A 18 3.99 -19.81 20.31
N ASP A 19 3.95 -20.12 21.60
CA ASP A 19 3.03 -21.11 22.16
C ASP A 19 1.56 -20.65 22.15
N ARG A 20 1.27 -19.34 21.97
CA ARG A 20 -0.12 -18.86 21.85
C ARG A 20 -0.86 -19.45 20.64
N ALA A 21 -0.14 -19.81 19.59
CA ALA A 21 -0.73 -20.45 18.41
C ALA A 21 -1.29 -21.86 18.70
N LYS A 22 -0.88 -22.50 19.81
CA LYS A 22 -1.36 -23.83 20.22
C LYS A 22 -2.67 -23.78 21.00
N ARG A 23 -3.19 -22.58 21.30
CA ARG A 23 -4.45 -22.46 22.03
C ARG A 23 -5.60 -22.97 21.15
N PRO A 24 -6.48 -23.84 21.67
CA PRO A 24 -7.65 -24.26 20.92
C PRO A 24 -8.48 -23.02 20.54
N THR A 25 -8.97 -23.02 19.30
CA THR A 25 -9.77 -21.95 18.72
C THR A 25 -11.02 -22.58 18.13
N ASP A 26 -12.18 -22.13 18.61
CA ASP A 26 -13.49 -22.57 18.11
C ASP A 26 -13.83 -21.93 16.76
N PHE A 27 -13.03 -20.95 16.31
CA PHE A 27 -13.22 -20.22 15.06
C PHE A 27 -12.35 -20.80 13.95
N VAL A 28 -13.00 -21.19 12.85
CA VAL A 28 -12.35 -21.65 11.62
C VAL A 28 -11.84 -20.44 10.84
N ARG A 29 -10.64 -20.53 10.27
CA ARG A 29 -10.18 -19.53 9.29
C ARG A 29 -11.06 -19.62 8.05
N GLU A 30 -11.87 -18.60 7.80
CA GLU A 30 -12.62 -18.50 6.56
C GLU A 30 -11.77 -17.84 5.48
N GLY A 31 -11.53 -18.55 4.38
CA GLY A 31 -10.91 -17.96 3.19
C GLY A 31 -11.83 -16.94 2.52
N VAL A 32 -11.26 -16.08 1.68
CA VAL A 32 -12.03 -15.09 0.93
C VAL A 32 -12.96 -15.79 -0.06
N LYS A 33 -14.27 -15.72 0.17
CA LYS A 33 -15.29 -16.24 -0.77
C LYS A 33 -15.85 -15.10 -1.59
N LEU A 34 -15.70 -15.19 -2.91
CA LEU A 34 -16.35 -14.27 -3.85
C LEU A 34 -17.85 -14.61 -3.92
N LYS A 35 -18.69 -13.67 -3.49
CA LYS A 35 -20.16 -13.76 -3.57
C LYS A 35 -20.64 -13.39 -4.98
N GLY A 36 -19.83 -12.63 -5.74
CA GLY A 36 -20.17 -12.17 -7.08
C GLY A 36 -21.33 -11.17 -7.08
N GLY A 37 -21.76 -10.76 -8.28
CA GLY A 37 -22.88 -9.83 -8.47
C GLY A 37 -22.49 -8.57 -9.24
N PHE A 38 -23.34 -7.54 -9.14
CA PHE A 38 -23.07 -6.26 -9.80
C PHE A 38 -21.85 -5.57 -9.17
N CYS A 39 -20.84 -5.28 -9.99
CA CYS A 39 -19.65 -4.56 -9.57
C CYS A 39 -19.42 -3.32 -10.45
N PRO A 40 -19.31 -2.11 -9.87
CA PRO A 40 -19.07 -0.89 -10.63
C PRO A 40 -17.64 -0.78 -11.19
N PHE A 41 -16.71 -1.60 -10.69
CA PHE A 41 -15.31 -1.62 -11.14
C PHE A 41 -15.05 -2.57 -12.31
N CYS A 42 -16.02 -3.42 -12.64
CA CYS A 42 -15.91 -4.31 -13.79
C CYS A 42 -15.74 -3.57 -15.11
N TYR A 43 -15.06 -4.23 -16.04
CA TYR A 43 -14.95 -3.81 -17.43
C TYR A 43 -16.35 -3.62 -18.05
N GLY A 44 -16.55 -2.52 -18.77
CA GLY A 44 -17.85 -2.17 -19.37
C GLY A 44 -18.80 -1.42 -18.44
N ASN A 45 -18.47 -1.30 -17.15
CA ASN A 45 -19.22 -0.53 -16.16
C ASN A 45 -18.57 0.82 -15.85
N GLU A 46 -17.77 1.39 -16.75
CA GLU A 46 -17.07 2.67 -16.55
C GLU A 46 -18.04 3.81 -16.17
N ASN A 47 -19.25 3.79 -16.72
CA ASN A 47 -20.33 4.74 -16.39
C ASN A 47 -20.99 4.54 -15.01
N LYS A 48 -20.54 3.55 -14.23
CA LYS A 48 -21.05 3.25 -12.87
C LYS A 48 -20.13 3.77 -11.77
N THR A 49 -18.97 4.31 -12.14
CA THR A 49 -18.07 5.07 -11.26
C THR A 49 -18.19 6.58 -11.52
N PRO A 50 -17.75 7.45 -10.61
CA PRO A 50 -17.50 8.85 -10.97
C PRO A 50 -16.50 8.93 -12.14
N PRO A 51 -16.47 10.06 -12.89
CA PRO A 51 -15.56 10.21 -14.02
C PRO A 51 -14.13 9.91 -13.63
N GLU A 52 -13.44 9.14 -14.46
CA GLU A 52 -12.07 8.75 -14.20
C GLU A 52 -11.16 9.97 -14.04
N ILE A 53 -10.13 9.84 -13.22
CA ILE A 53 -9.05 10.83 -13.10
C ILE A 53 -7.95 10.45 -14.10
N GLN A 54 -7.55 9.18 -14.09
CA GLN A 54 -6.48 8.65 -14.92
C GLN A 54 -6.78 7.18 -15.25
N ALA A 55 -6.35 6.70 -16.41
CA ALA A 55 -6.35 5.28 -16.71
C ALA A 55 -5.17 4.92 -17.61
N TYR A 56 -4.58 3.76 -17.36
CA TYR A 56 -3.56 3.18 -18.22
C TYR A 56 -4.27 2.38 -19.29
N ARG A 57 -4.08 2.76 -20.57
CA ARG A 57 -4.67 2.09 -21.72
C ARG A 57 -3.59 1.81 -22.76
N PRO A 58 -3.04 0.60 -22.83
CA PRO A 58 -2.08 0.21 -23.84
C PRO A 58 -2.66 0.47 -25.24
N ASN A 59 -1.96 1.25 -26.04
CA ASN A 59 -2.32 1.56 -27.41
C ASN A 59 -1.21 1.11 -28.36
N PRO A 60 -1.06 -0.21 -28.58
CA PRO A 60 0.06 -0.77 -29.32
C PRO A 60 0.10 -0.33 -30.79
N ASN A 61 -1.04 0.10 -31.34
CA ASN A 61 -1.16 0.52 -32.74
C ASN A 61 -0.95 2.02 -32.96
N GLY A 62 -0.61 2.79 -31.91
CA GLY A 62 -0.25 4.21 -32.04
C GLY A 62 -1.40 5.13 -32.50
N GLY A 63 -2.65 4.74 -32.25
CA GLY A 63 -3.83 5.55 -32.59
C GLY A 63 -4.02 6.76 -31.68
N PRO A 64 -5.09 7.56 -31.87
CA PRO A 64 -5.44 8.63 -30.94
C PRO A 64 -5.61 8.09 -29.51
N PRO A 65 -5.37 8.92 -28.47
CA PRO A 65 -5.59 8.52 -27.09
C PRO A 65 -7.03 7.99 -26.93
N PRO A 66 -7.21 6.82 -26.30
CA PRO A 66 -8.55 6.28 -26.11
C PRO A 66 -9.41 7.25 -25.31
N GLN A 67 -10.72 7.24 -25.59
CA GLN A 67 -11.67 8.08 -24.88
C GLN A 67 -11.65 7.77 -23.37
N ARG A 68 -11.88 8.79 -22.55
CA ARG A 68 -12.03 8.63 -21.10
C ARG A 68 -13.34 7.91 -20.79
N ASP A 69 -13.38 7.21 -19.66
CA ASP A 69 -14.56 6.48 -19.20
C ASP A 69 -15.05 5.42 -20.22
N THR A 70 -14.12 4.89 -21.03
CA THR A 70 -14.38 3.77 -21.93
C THR A 70 -13.52 2.55 -21.60
N PRO A 71 -13.94 1.35 -22.07
CA PRO A 71 -13.15 0.14 -21.92
C PRO A 71 -11.75 0.23 -22.60
N GLY A 72 -10.91 -0.80 -22.37
CA GLY A 72 -9.53 -0.89 -22.88
C GLY A 72 -8.44 -0.49 -21.88
N TRP A 73 -8.79 -0.29 -20.62
CA TRP A 73 -7.86 0.07 -19.55
C TRP A 73 -7.27 -1.16 -18.85
N THR A 74 -6.06 -0.99 -18.32
CA THR A 74 -5.35 -1.96 -17.50
C THR A 74 -5.42 -1.63 -16.02
N VAL A 75 -5.35 -0.34 -15.71
CA VAL A 75 -5.55 0.25 -14.38
C VAL A 75 -6.40 1.50 -14.55
N ARG A 76 -7.35 1.75 -13.65
CA ARG A 76 -8.25 2.91 -13.71
C ARG A 76 -8.34 3.59 -12.35
N VAL A 77 -8.16 4.91 -12.31
CA VAL A 77 -8.27 5.74 -11.11
C VAL A 77 -9.54 6.55 -11.19
N VAL A 78 -10.37 6.48 -10.16
CA VAL A 78 -11.62 7.24 -10.03
C VAL A 78 -11.67 7.92 -8.66
N PRO A 79 -12.36 9.06 -8.50
CA PRO A 79 -12.68 9.59 -7.19
C PRO A 79 -13.49 8.55 -6.39
N ASN A 80 -13.22 8.44 -5.10
CA ASN A 80 -14.08 7.64 -4.24
C ASN A 80 -15.48 8.28 -4.21
N LYS A 81 -16.54 7.50 -4.45
CA LYS A 81 -17.93 7.97 -4.45
C LYS A 81 -18.37 8.46 -3.07
N PHE A 82 -17.78 7.93 -2.01
CA PHE A 82 -18.01 8.33 -0.62
C PHE A 82 -16.68 8.73 0.00
N PRO A 83 -16.13 9.89 -0.39
CA PRO A 83 -14.79 10.27 0.00
C PRO A 83 -14.75 10.63 1.49
N ALA A 84 -13.65 10.29 2.17
CA ALA A 84 -13.45 10.68 3.57
C ALA A 84 -13.09 12.18 3.71
N LEU A 85 -12.61 12.78 2.61
CA LEU A 85 -12.15 14.17 2.52
C LEU A 85 -12.57 14.77 1.18
N GLY A 86 -12.93 16.05 1.18
CA GLY A 86 -13.29 16.80 -0.03
C GLY A 86 -12.09 17.55 -0.61
N ILE A 87 -11.91 17.50 -1.93
CA ILE A 87 -10.78 18.17 -2.60
C ILE A 87 -10.98 19.68 -2.74
N GLU A 88 -12.23 20.11 -2.79
CA GLU A 88 -12.64 21.50 -3.02
C GLU A 88 -12.57 22.36 -1.76
N GLY A 89 -12.27 23.65 -1.94
CA GLY A 89 -12.25 24.65 -0.87
C GLY A 89 -10.86 24.97 -0.33
N ASN A 90 -10.79 25.72 0.77
CA ASN A 90 -9.53 26.09 1.42
C ASN A 90 -9.39 25.43 2.78
N LEU A 91 -8.16 25.24 3.24
CA LEU A 91 -7.91 24.79 4.62
C LEU A 91 -8.40 25.85 5.61
N SER A 92 -9.21 25.43 6.58
CA SER A 92 -9.70 26.25 7.66
C SER A 92 -9.32 25.59 8.98
N ARG A 93 -8.12 25.90 9.49
CA ARG A 93 -7.67 25.48 10.82
C ARG A 93 -8.14 26.49 11.86
N GLN A 94 -8.74 26.00 12.94
CA GLN A 94 -9.29 26.82 14.00
C GLN A 94 -9.05 26.15 15.34
N ALA A 95 -8.78 26.96 16.37
CA ALA A 95 -8.80 26.51 17.74
C ALA A 95 -10.24 26.51 18.28
N GLU A 96 -10.55 25.54 19.11
CA GLU A 96 -11.75 25.46 19.93
C GLU A 96 -11.31 25.24 21.38
N GLY A 97 -10.92 26.34 22.04
CA GLY A 97 -10.26 26.29 23.35
C GLY A 97 -8.93 25.56 23.28
N MET A 98 -8.84 24.42 23.97
CA MET A 98 -7.67 23.53 23.94
C MET A 98 -7.63 22.57 22.74
N PHE A 99 -8.72 22.48 21.98
CA PHE A 99 -8.85 21.54 20.87
C PHE A 99 -8.49 22.23 19.55
N ASP A 100 -7.90 21.48 18.63
CA ASP A 100 -7.70 21.91 17.26
C ASP A 100 -8.75 21.26 16.34
N LYS A 101 -9.37 22.05 15.47
CA LYS A 101 -10.26 21.56 14.42
C LYS A 101 -9.86 22.07 13.04
N MET A 102 -10.16 21.29 12.01
CA MET A 102 -10.05 21.73 10.62
C MET A 102 -11.13 21.08 9.76
N ASN A 103 -11.47 21.73 8.64
CA ASN A 103 -12.33 21.11 7.64
C ASN A 103 -11.62 19.94 6.94
N GLY A 104 -12.39 18.97 6.46
CA GLY A 104 -11.89 17.74 5.82
C GLY A 104 -11.41 17.96 4.39
N ILE A 105 -10.38 18.77 4.19
CA ILE A 105 -9.73 18.96 2.88
C ILE A 105 -8.79 17.79 2.60
N GLY A 106 -8.90 17.18 1.42
CA GLY A 106 -8.08 16.03 1.03
C GLY A 106 -8.53 15.45 -0.31
N ALA A 107 -7.79 14.45 -0.80
CA ALA A 107 -8.25 13.64 -1.93
C ALA A 107 -8.51 12.22 -1.44
N HIS A 108 -9.56 11.57 -1.94
CA HIS A 108 -9.81 10.15 -1.73
C HIS A 108 -10.10 9.51 -3.08
N GLU A 109 -9.17 8.67 -3.55
CA GLU A 109 -9.21 8.02 -4.86
C GLU A 109 -9.23 6.51 -4.70
N VAL A 110 -9.91 5.84 -5.63
CA VAL A 110 -9.91 4.39 -5.79
C VAL A 110 -9.12 4.05 -7.06
N ILE A 111 -8.18 3.11 -6.92
CA ILE A 111 -7.33 2.62 -7.99
C ILE A 111 -7.76 1.19 -8.30
N VAL A 112 -8.54 1.02 -9.36
CA VAL A 112 -8.97 -0.29 -9.85
C VAL A 112 -7.80 -0.94 -10.58
N GLU A 113 -7.31 -2.05 -10.04
CA GLU A 113 -6.01 -2.64 -10.38
C GLU A 113 -6.05 -3.48 -11.67
N THR A 114 -7.24 -3.90 -12.08
CA THR A 114 -7.45 -4.80 -13.23
C THR A 114 -8.90 -4.74 -13.71
N PRO A 115 -9.17 -4.95 -15.01
CA PRO A 115 -10.54 -5.10 -15.52
C PRO A 115 -11.19 -6.44 -15.14
N ASP A 116 -10.39 -7.45 -14.80
CA ASP A 116 -10.88 -8.77 -14.40
C ASP A 116 -11.30 -8.77 -12.92
N HIS A 117 -12.57 -9.09 -12.69
CA HIS A 117 -13.18 -9.13 -11.37
C HIS A 117 -12.57 -10.19 -10.44
N ASN A 118 -12.19 -11.33 -10.99
CA ASN A 118 -11.74 -12.49 -10.21
C ASN A 118 -10.21 -12.50 -9.99
N ALA A 119 -9.50 -11.53 -10.57
CA ALA A 119 -8.06 -11.41 -10.40
C ALA A 119 -7.72 -10.69 -9.09
N SER A 120 -6.53 -11.00 -8.55
CA SER A 120 -5.91 -10.31 -7.44
C SER A 120 -4.49 -9.89 -7.85
N LEU A 121 -3.85 -8.98 -7.11
CA LEU A 121 -2.45 -8.64 -7.37
C LEU A 121 -1.52 -9.87 -7.38
N ALA A 122 -1.83 -10.91 -6.60
CA ALA A 122 -1.06 -12.15 -6.58
C ALA A 122 -1.16 -12.93 -7.91
N THR A 123 -2.35 -12.95 -8.53
CA THR A 123 -2.60 -13.69 -9.77
C THR A 123 -2.19 -12.91 -11.02
N LEU A 124 -2.13 -11.58 -10.96
CA LEU A 124 -1.73 -10.73 -12.08
C LEU A 124 -0.27 -10.96 -12.53
N PRO A 125 0.06 -10.88 -13.83
CA PRO A 125 1.44 -10.94 -14.30
C PRO A 125 2.24 -9.73 -13.82
N PRO A 126 3.57 -9.84 -13.61
CA PRO A 126 4.40 -8.76 -13.06
C PRO A 126 4.22 -7.41 -13.77
N LYS A 127 4.10 -7.41 -15.10
CA LYS A 127 3.92 -6.16 -15.87
C LYS A 127 2.64 -5.40 -15.49
N ARG A 128 1.58 -6.11 -15.10
CA ARG A 128 0.31 -5.50 -14.69
C ARG A 128 0.36 -4.95 -13.27
N ILE A 129 1.15 -5.57 -12.40
CA ILE A 129 1.46 -5.01 -11.08
C ILE A 129 2.34 -3.75 -11.25
N GLU A 130 3.28 -3.77 -12.20
CA GLU A 130 4.09 -2.60 -12.55
C GLU A 130 3.21 -1.42 -12.99
N ASP A 131 2.21 -1.64 -13.85
CA ASP A 131 1.24 -0.59 -14.25
C ASP A 131 0.53 0.04 -13.03
N VAL A 132 0.18 -0.77 -12.02
CA VAL A 132 -0.43 -0.29 -10.77
C VAL A 132 0.55 0.56 -9.98
N LEU A 133 1.81 0.14 -9.85
CA LEU A 133 2.85 0.89 -9.14
C LEU A 133 3.19 2.20 -9.85
N TRP A 134 3.21 2.22 -11.19
CA TRP A 134 3.34 3.45 -11.98
C TRP A 134 2.15 4.38 -11.75
N THR A 135 0.94 3.83 -11.69
CA THR A 135 -0.26 4.60 -11.35
C THR A 135 -0.13 5.25 -9.96
N PHE A 136 0.37 4.53 -8.96
CA PHE A 136 0.64 5.08 -7.63
C PHE A 136 1.59 6.28 -7.69
N ARG A 137 2.71 6.14 -8.42
CA ARG A 137 3.69 7.21 -8.61
C ARG A 137 3.05 8.43 -9.26
N ASP A 138 2.30 8.24 -10.34
CA ASP A 138 1.71 9.35 -11.09
C ASP A 138 0.69 10.12 -10.24
N ARG A 139 -0.15 9.40 -9.49
CA ARG A 139 -1.09 10.03 -8.56
C ARG A 139 -0.38 10.79 -7.44
N ILE A 140 0.71 10.24 -6.89
CA ILE A 140 1.56 10.95 -5.92
C ILE A 140 2.09 12.26 -6.52
N LEU A 141 2.71 12.20 -7.71
CA LEU A 141 3.29 13.38 -8.36
C LEU A 141 2.25 14.45 -8.69
N ASP A 142 1.05 14.02 -9.09
CA ASP A 142 -0.05 14.94 -9.39
C ASP A 142 -0.57 15.63 -8.13
N LEU A 143 -0.89 14.86 -7.10
CA LEU A 143 -1.42 15.39 -5.83
C LEU A 143 -0.38 16.22 -5.06
N LYS A 144 0.92 15.94 -5.21
CA LYS A 144 2.01 16.76 -4.64
C LYS A 144 2.04 18.20 -5.17
N LYS A 145 1.41 18.48 -6.32
CA LYS A 145 1.28 19.86 -6.84
C LYS A 145 0.41 20.72 -5.92
N ASP A 146 -0.49 20.11 -5.14
CA ASP A 146 -1.28 20.80 -4.14
C ASP A 146 -0.54 20.91 -2.80
N ARG A 147 -0.10 22.13 -2.47
CA ARG A 147 0.67 22.41 -1.26
C ARG A 147 -0.11 22.24 0.05
N ARG A 148 -1.45 22.10 -0.03
CA ARG A 148 -2.30 21.82 1.14
C ARG A 148 -2.02 20.42 1.69
N PHE A 149 -1.69 19.47 0.82
CA PHE A 149 -1.41 18.09 1.22
C PHE A 149 0.00 17.96 1.79
N LYS A 150 0.12 17.20 2.87
CA LYS A 150 1.35 16.94 3.62
C LYS A 150 1.73 15.47 3.62
N TYR A 151 0.78 14.58 3.39
CA TYR A 151 1.00 13.15 3.29
C TYR A 151 0.07 12.52 2.26
N ILE A 152 0.57 11.54 1.51
CA ILE A 152 -0.24 10.74 0.59
C ILE A 152 -0.12 9.30 1.06
N LEU A 153 -1.23 8.73 1.52
CA LEU A 153 -1.32 7.35 1.98
C LEU A 153 -1.88 6.50 0.85
N ILE A 154 -1.12 5.50 0.40
CA ILE A 154 -1.61 4.45 -0.50
C ILE A 154 -1.74 3.17 0.30
N PHE A 155 -2.89 2.51 0.20
CA PHE A 155 -3.16 1.29 0.94
C PHE A 155 -4.13 0.39 0.17
N LYS A 156 -4.15 -0.89 0.56
CA LYS A 156 -5.04 -1.91 0.01
C LYS A 156 -5.65 -2.70 1.15
N ASN A 157 -6.96 -2.90 1.07
CA ASN A 157 -7.68 -3.89 1.88
C ASN A 157 -8.07 -5.04 0.95
N HIS A 158 -7.79 -6.28 1.33
CA HIS A 158 -8.17 -7.48 0.59
C HIS A 158 -9.05 -8.36 1.48
N GLY A 159 -10.12 -8.92 0.92
CA GLY A 159 -11.11 -9.69 1.69
C GLY A 159 -11.98 -8.88 2.67
N GLU A 160 -13.13 -9.46 2.99
CA GLU A 160 -14.15 -8.86 3.89
C GLU A 160 -13.58 -8.58 5.29
N ALA A 161 -12.75 -9.50 5.82
CA ALA A 161 -12.16 -9.38 7.15
C ALA A 161 -11.14 -8.23 7.27
N ALA A 162 -10.51 -7.78 6.17
CA ALA A 162 -9.66 -6.59 6.16
C ALA A 162 -10.45 -5.28 5.91
N GLY A 163 -11.78 -5.35 5.85
CA GLY A 163 -12.64 -4.21 5.62
C GLY A 163 -12.79 -3.82 4.14
N ALA A 164 -12.53 -4.73 3.20
CA ALA A 164 -12.86 -4.50 1.80
C ALA A 164 -14.38 -4.55 1.61
N SER A 165 -14.97 -3.46 1.12
CA SER A 165 -16.41 -3.38 0.83
C SER A 165 -16.79 -3.92 -0.55
N LEU A 166 -15.80 -4.07 -1.45
CA LEU A 166 -15.95 -4.59 -2.80
C LEU A 166 -14.90 -5.66 -3.06
N GLU A 167 -15.32 -6.76 -3.68
CA GLU A 167 -14.48 -7.93 -3.96
C GLU A 167 -13.44 -7.67 -5.05
N HIS A 168 -13.78 -6.79 -6.00
CA HIS A 168 -12.94 -6.46 -7.15
C HIS A 168 -11.60 -5.87 -6.68
N ALA A 169 -10.49 -6.36 -7.23
CA ALA A 169 -9.16 -5.91 -6.86
C ALA A 169 -8.94 -4.40 -7.06
N HIS A 170 -8.84 -3.68 -5.95
CA HIS A 170 -8.58 -2.26 -5.91
C HIS A 170 -7.65 -1.88 -4.75
N SER A 171 -6.96 -0.76 -4.93
CA SER A 171 -6.22 -0.03 -3.90
C SER A 171 -6.90 1.32 -3.69
N GLN A 172 -6.54 2.01 -2.61
CA GLN A 172 -7.05 3.32 -2.27
C GLN A 172 -5.89 4.29 -2.02
N LEU A 173 -6.13 5.56 -2.30
CA LEU A 173 -5.20 6.64 -2.05
C LEU A 173 -5.94 7.75 -1.28
N ILE A 174 -5.35 8.20 -0.17
CA ILE A 174 -5.85 9.35 0.58
C ILE A 174 -4.74 10.41 0.69
N ALA A 175 -4.99 11.61 0.18
CA ALA A 175 -4.13 12.76 0.40
C ALA A 175 -4.62 13.57 1.61
N LEU A 176 -3.72 13.79 2.58
CA LEU A 176 -4.01 14.36 3.89
C LEU A 176 -3.33 15.73 4.06
N PRO A 177 -4.00 16.71 4.70
CA PRO A 177 -3.40 18.00 5.04
C PRO A 177 -2.61 17.96 6.36
N ILE A 178 -2.45 16.77 6.93
CA ILE A 178 -1.73 16.47 8.17
C ILE A 178 -0.79 15.28 7.96
N LEU A 179 0.22 15.18 8.81
CA LEU A 179 1.02 13.96 8.94
C LEU A 179 0.32 13.04 9.95
N PRO A 180 0.04 11.78 9.60
CA PRO A 180 -0.44 10.79 10.57
C PRO A 180 0.60 10.56 11.69
N ILE A 181 0.13 10.32 12.91
CA ILE A 181 1.01 10.22 14.10
C ILE A 181 2.08 9.14 13.96
N TYR A 182 1.74 7.98 13.39
CA TYR A 182 2.69 6.89 13.18
C TYR A 182 3.83 7.28 12.21
N VAL A 183 3.56 8.15 11.22
CA VAL A 183 4.59 8.69 10.32
C VAL A 183 5.50 9.64 11.08
N VAL A 184 4.93 10.48 11.96
CA VAL A 184 5.72 11.39 12.80
C VAL A 184 6.66 10.62 13.72
N GLU A 185 6.15 9.56 14.37
CA GLU A 185 6.95 8.67 15.22
C GLU A 185 8.09 8.00 14.43
N GLU A 186 7.81 7.53 13.22
CA GLU A 186 8.80 6.90 12.34
C GLU A 186 9.90 7.89 11.90
N LEU A 187 9.51 9.11 11.49
CA LEU A 187 10.44 10.16 11.10
C LEU A 187 11.33 10.60 12.27
N GLU A 188 10.75 10.81 13.45
CA GLU A 188 11.51 11.21 14.63
C GLU A 188 12.44 10.08 15.09
N GLY A 189 11.96 8.83 15.10
CA GLY A 189 12.78 7.66 15.39
C GLY A 189 13.98 7.50 14.46
N ALA A 190 13.74 7.60 13.14
CA ALA A 190 14.80 7.53 12.14
C ALA A 190 15.80 8.69 12.27
N LYS A 191 15.32 9.90 12.56
CA LYS A 191 16.15 11.08 12.81
C LYS A 191 17.03 10.92 14.05
N GLN A 192 16.47 10.46 15.17
CA GLN A 192 17.24 10.22 16.40
C GLN A 192 18.29 9.14 16.20
N TYR A 193 17.95 8.06 15.49
CA TYR A 193 18.93 7.03 15.10
C TYR A 193 20.06 7.63 14.27
N TYR A 194 19.73 8.45 13.27
CA TYR A 194 20.74 9.11 12.43
C TYR A 194 21.63 10.06 13.24
N ILE A 195 21.08 10.88 14.13
CA ILE A 195 21.86 11.77 15.02
C ILE A 195 22.86 10.97 15.87
N TYR A 196 22.46 9.80 16.35
CA TYR A 196 23.29 8.98 17.24
C TYR A 196 24.29 8.07 16.49
N LYS A 197 23.94 7.58 15.30
CA LYS A 197 24.72 6.57 14.55
C LYS A 197 25.33 7.07 13.25
N GLU A 198 24.95 8.27 12.80
CA GLU A 198 25.34 8.87 11.51
C GLU A 198 25.03 7.98 10.30
N ARG A 199 24.02 7.10 10.43
CA ARG A 199 23.57 6.16 9.39
C ARG A 199 22.06 5.99 9.43
N CYS A 200 21.48 5.60 8.31
CA CYS A 200 20.04 5.35 8.22
C CYS A 200 19.66 4.03 8.91
N VAL A 201 18.64 4.07 9.78
CA VAL A 201 18.12 2.89 10.50
C VAL A 201 17.66 1.79 9.54
N PHE A 202 16.98 2.15 8.44
CA PHE A 202 16.50 1.19 7.43
C PHE A 202 17.66 0.52 6.68
N CYS A 203 18.70 1.27 6.32
CA CYS A 203 19.89 0.70 5.69
C CYS A 203 20.63 -0.25 6.63
N ASP A 204 20.70 0.07 7.92
CA ASP A 204 21.28 -0.82 8.93
C ASP A 204 20.43 -2.10 9.12
N ILE A 205 19.09 -1.99 9.10
CA ILE A 205 18.19 -3.15 9.10
C ILE A 205 18.44 -4.02 7.87
N ILE A 206 18.47 -3.44 6.68
CA ILE A 206 18.72 -4.18 5.41
C ILE A 206 20.06 -4.92 5.49
N ARG A 207 21.13 -4.25 5.94
CA ARG A 207 22.46 -4.87 6.09
C ARG A 207 22.41 -6.04 7.08
N GLN A 208 21.86 -5.82 8.28
CA GLN A 208 21.78 -6.83 9.33
C GLN A 208 20.96 -8.06 8.90
N GLU A 209 19.82 -7.84 8.25
CA GLU A 209 18.96 -8.95 7.79
C GLU A 209 19.59 -9.68 6.60
N THR A 210 20.28 -8.98 5.71
CA THR A 210 21.05 -9.60 4.62
C THR A 210 22.18 -10.48 5.15
N GLU A 211 22.96 -10.00 6.13
CA GLU A 211 24.09 -10.74 6.71
C GLU A 211 23.63 -11.98 7.50
N THR A 212 22.51 -11.88 8.21
CA THR A 212 22.03 -12.99 9.04
C THR A 212 21.14 -13.98 8.28
N GLY A 213 20.40 -13.52 7.27
CA GLY A 213 19.47 -14.34 6.47
C GLY A 213 18.25 -14.88 7.22
N THR A 214 18.23 -14.83 8.56
CA THR A 214 17.23 -15.53 9.39
C THR A 214 15.79 -15.08 9.20
N ARG A 215 15.55 -13.83 8.79
CA ARG A 215 14.21 -13.27 8.56
C ARG A 215 13.98 -12.82 7.13
N VAL A 216 14.86 -13.20 6.20
CA VAL A 216 14.70 -12.90 4.78
C VAL A 216 13.65 -13.83 4.18
N VAL A 217 12.59 -13.25 3.62
CA VAL A 217 11.49 -13.98 2.96
C VAL A 217 11.77 -14.15 1.47
N ALA A 218 12.30 -13.11 0.83
CA ALA A 218 12.69 -13.09 -0.57
C ALA A 218 13.61 -11.89 -0.83
N GLU A 219 14.38 -11.94 -1.91
CA GLU A 219 15.17 -10.80 -2.37
C GLU A 219 15.29 -10.80 -3.89
N ASN A 220 15.53 -9.62 -4.45
CA ASN A 220 16.00 -9.44 -5.81
C ASN A 220 17.06 -8.33 -5.84
N GLU A 221 17.46 -7.90 -7.03
CA GLU A 221 18.55 -6.93 -7.21
C GLU A 221 18.32 -5.61 -6.45
N ASP A 222 17.09 -5.09 -6.45
CA ASP A 222 16.79 -3.77 -5.88
C ASP A 222 16.03 -3.82 -4.54
N PHE A 223 15.43 -4.96 -4.16
CA PHE A 223 14.56 -5.07 -2.98
C PHE A 223 14.87 -6.28 -2.10
N LEU A 224 14.76 -6.05 -0.79
CA LEU A 224 14.81 -7.09 0.24
C LEU A 224 13.44 -7.21 0.91
N THR A 225 12.89 -8.41 0.98
CA THR A 225 11.63 -8.72 1.66
C THR A 225 11.94 -9.44 2.97
N ILE A 226 11.55 -8.86 4.11
CA ILE A 226 11.87 -9.38 5.45
C ILE A 226 10.62 -9.53 6.33
N ALA A 227 10.66 -10.49 7.24
CA ALA A 227 9.85 -10.40 8.46
C ALA A 227 10.59 -9.47 9.44
N PRO A 228 9.99 -8.35 9.92
CA PRO A 228 10.70 -7.43 10.77
C PRO A 228 11.06 -8.09 12.11
N TYR A 229 12.13 -7.62 12.75
CA TYR A 229 12.61 -8.18 14.02
C TYR A 229 11.53 -8.15 15.11
N ALA A 230 10.76 -7.06 15.20
CA ALA A 230 9.68 -6.84 16.15
C ALA A 230 8.33 -6.62 15.42
N PRO A 231 7.70 -7.67 14.86
CA PRO A 231 6.46 -7.55 14.09
C PRO A 231 5.26 -7.28 14.99
N ARG A 232 4.37 -6.36 14.60
CA ARG A 232 3.09 -6.11 15.29
C ARG A 232 2.06 -7.21 15.00
N PHE A 233 2.13 -7.81 13.82
CA PHE A 233 1.17 -8.79 13.36
C PHE A 233 1.87 -10.11 12.98
N PRO A 234 1.20 -11.26 13.17
CA PRO A 234 1.68 -12.51 12.58
C PRO A 234 1.87 -12.35 11.07
N PHE A 235 2.98 -12.84 10.54
CA PHE A 235 3.33 -12.74 9.12
C PHE A 235 3.49 -11.30 8.58
N GLU A 236 3.62 -10.30 9.46
CA GLU A 236 4.02 -8.95 9.02
C GLU A 236 5.32 -9.05 8.21
N THR A 237 5.33 -8.42 7.05
CA THR A 237 6.43 -8.49 6.09
C THR A 237 6.66 -7.12 5.48
N TRP A 238 7.92 -6.71 5.35
CA TRP A 238 8.32 -5.44 4.76
C TRP A 238 9.08 -5.69 3.46
N ILE A 239 8.78 -4.91 2.42
CA ILE A 239 9.60 -4.83 1.19
C ILE A 239 10.38 -3.52 1.27
N LEU A 240 11.70 -3.61 1.31
CA LEU A 240 12.60 -2.47 1.50
C LEU A 240 13.52 -2.30 0.29
N PRO A 241 13.69 -1.08 -0.26
CA PRO A 241 14.67 -0.83 -1.31
C PRO A 241 16.09 -0.98 -0.75
N ARG A 242 16.94 -1.75 -1.45
CA ARG A 242 18.35 -1.95 -1.09
C ARG A 242 19.16 -0.66 -1.21
N ARG A 243 18.75 0.24 -2.10
CA ARG A 243 19.33 1.59 -2.23
C ARG A 243 18.62 2.55 -1.29
N HIS A 244 19.38 3.45 -0.68
CA HIS A 244 18.83 4.49 0.18
C HIS A 244 17.98 5.47 -0.65
N GLU A 245 16.67 5.46 -0.43
CA GLU A 245 15.70 6.38 -1.03
C GLU A 245 14.57 6.61 -0.02
N SER A 246 14.07 7.85 0.04
CA SER A 246 13.01 8.25 0.96
C SER A 246 11.66 8.48 0.29
N ALA A 247 11.64 8.63 -1.05
CA ALA A 247 10.44 8.92 -1.81
C ALA A 247 10.15 7.84 -2.87
N PHE A 248 8.96 7.24 -2.79
CA PHE A 248 8.51 6.16 -3.68
C PHE A 248 8.59 6.57 -5.17
N GLU A 249 8.16 7.79 -5.48
CA GLU A 249 8.08 8.34 -6.83
C GLU A 249 9.43 8.61 -7.50
N ASN A 250 10.53 8.59 -6.74
CA ASN A 250 11.90 8.73 -7.26
C ASN A 250 12.44 7.42 -7.84
N SER A 251 11.73 6.30 -7.67
CA SER A 251 12.13 5.00 -8.19
C SER A 251 12.24 5.01 -9.71
N SER A 252 13.27 4.35 -10.25
CA SER A 252 13.46 4.19 -11.69
C SER A 252 12.51 3.14 -12.27
N SER A 253 12.42 3.09 -13.61
CA SER A 253 11.63 2.04 -14.30
C SER A 253 12.05 0.63 -13.90
N HIS A 254 13.36 0.38 -13.82
CA HIS A 254 13.91 -0.90 -13.38
C HIS A 254 13.51 -1.25 -11.94
N MET A 255 13.51 -0.25 -11.04
CA MET A 255 13.06 -0.47 -9.67
C MET A 255 11.57 -0.81 -9.60
N PHE A 256 10.70 -0.18 -10.40
CA PHE A 256 9.28 -0.56 -10.43
C PHE A 256 9.06 -1.98 -10.94
N GLU A 257 9.81 -2.41 -11.96
CA GLU A 257 9.77 -3.79 -12.44
C GLU A 257 10.17 -4.78 -11.33
N ASN A 258 11.27 -4.50 -10.62
CA ASN A 258 11.73 -5.35 -9.53
C ASN A 258 10.82 -5.28 -8.29
N LEU A 259 10.19 -4.14 -8.01
CA LEU A 259 9.18 -4.02 -6.96
C LEU A 259 7.93 -4.85 -7.30
N ALA A 260 7.48 -4.83 -8.56
CA ALA A 260 6.37 -5.64 -9.01
C ALA A 260 6.64 -7.15 -8.84
N LYS A 261 7.87 -7.59 -9.17
CA LYS A 261 8.31 -8.98 -8.92
C LYS A 261 8.34 -9.30 -7.42
N ALA A 262 8.87 -8.41 -6.59
CA ALA A 262 8.94 -8.59 -5.14
C ALA A 262 7.54 -8.68 -4.51
N LEU A 263 6.64 -7.78 -4.88
CA LEU A 263 5.25 -7.78 -4.40
C LEU A 263 4.50 -9.04 -4.84
N LYS A 264 4.63 -9.45 -6.10
CA LYS A 264 4.03 -10.71 -6.58
C LYS A 264 4.54 -11.92 -5.80
N ALA A 265 5.86 -12.00 -5.60
CA ALA A 265 6.50 -13.10 -4.88
C ALA A 265 6.02 -13.16 -3.43
N LEU A 266 5.90 -12.02 -2.75
CA LEU A 266 5.35 -11.93 -1.40
C LEU A 266 3.91 -12.43 -1.36
N LEU A 267 3.02 -11.87 -2.18
CA LEU A 267 1.59 -12.20 -2.16
C LEU A 267 1.35 -13.67 -2.52
N THR A 268 2.04 -14.20 -3.53
CA THR A 268 1.93 -15.61 -3.92
C THR A 268 2.40 -16.54 -2.79
N LYS A 269 3.46 -16.17 -2.06
CA LYS A 269 3.92 -16.94 -0.89
C LYS A 269 2.91 -16.85 0.26
N ALA A 270 2.33 -15.67 0.51
CA ALA A 270 1.31 -15.48 1.52
C ALA A 270 0.07 -16.35 1.22
N ASP A 271 -0.45 -16.29 0.00
CA ASP A 271 -1.58 -17.11 -0.46
C ASP A 271 -1.31 -18.61 -0.25
N ARG A 272 -0.11 -19.08 -0.61
CA ARG A 272 0.25 -20.49 -0.47
C ARG A 272 0.42 -20.93 0.99
N VAL A 273 1.03 -20.11 1.85
CA VAL A 273 1.36 -20.47 3.24
C VAL A 273 0.15 -20.31 4.16
N LEU A 274 -0.72 -19.35 3.86
CA LEU A 274 -1.85 -18.96 4.69
C LEU A 274 -3.21 -19.37 4.12
N ASP A 275 -3.22 -20.10 3.00
CA ASP A 275 -4.41 -20.60 2.30
C ASP A 275 -5.36 -19.48 1.85
N ASN A 276 -4.83 -18.58 1.01
CA ASN A 276 -5.54 -17.41 0.44
C ASN A 276 -6.18 -16.54 1.53
N PRO A 277 -5.36 -15.92 2.40
CA PRO A 277 -5.86 -15.09 3.48
C PRO A 277 -6.54 -13.82 2.92
N PRO A 278 -7.45 -13.20 3.68
CA PRO A 278 -7.92 -11.84 3.40
C PRO A 278 -6.76 -10.84 3.46
#